data_AF-A0A448ZRU7-F1
#
_entry.id   AF-A0A448ZRU7-F1
#
_cell.length_a   1.000
_cell.length_b   1.000
_cell.length_c   1.000
_cell.angle_alpha   90.00
_cell.angle_beta   90.00
_cell.angle_gamma   90.00
#
_symmetry.space_group_name_H-M   'P 1'
#
loop_
_entity.id
_entity.type
_entity.pdbx_description
1 polymer ?
#
loop_
_entity_poly.entity_id
_entity_poly.type
_entity_poly.pdbx_seq_one_letter_code
_entity_poly.pdbx_strand_id
1 'polypeptide(L)'
;MSSPETEETEPKFANTSGNGEIPSFNGDEQAKATDFANYFCSYAQLYHQKQMLADHNRMAAYHSAILGNSDVFKDKVVMDVGTGSGILSVWAAQAGARKVYAIEYTDMAKHARQVMKANGVEDIVTVIQGAVEEIKLPIEEDSLESDCPEHPERVVDIVISEWMGYFLLRESMLDSLIRARDKYLKPATGLMFPSHCTMYVAPVNDEEERRINCSDHAATMSDWDEFQETTKQVYGVNMEVLKKDFDKEQRDYFLWSSRWRELPQESVLANPKAIKYYDMMTCTVEDSKGVQASEELSSFEFGVSGDRKQGPISGIAGWFTSDFKSRTDEGGGDAPKLSAPAFLSTGPENGYTHWGQQVFYFQSGIPLMKGQTTHLKGGLEMTRTKENARLYNCRIKHTATRTANESGNVLMSSGESEQVYMIP
;
A
#
# COMPACT_ATOMS: atom_id res chain seq x y z
N MET A 1 -42.62 37.59 -4.66
CA MET A 1 -41.69 36.76 -5.45
C MET A 1 -40.61 36.33 -4.48
N SER A 2 -40.66 35.07 -4.05
CA SER A 2 -39.68 34.50 -3.13
C SER A 2 -38.37 34.29 -3.88
N SER A 3 -37.29 34.87 -3.35
CA SER A 3 -35.93 34.52 -3.76
C SER A 3 -35.70 33.03 -3.50
N PRO A 4 -35.08 32.27 -4.42
CA PRO A 4 -34.64 30.92 -4.09
C PRO A 4 -33.47 31.03 -3.13
N GLU A 5 -33.65 30.48 -1.93
CA GLU A 5 -32.55 30.14 -1.04
C GLU A 5 -31.59 29.23 -1.82
N THR A 6 -30.37 29.69 -2.02
CA THR A 6 -29.28 28.83 -2.45
C THR A 6 -28.89 28.02 -1.22
N GLU A 7 -29.32 26.76 -1.16
CA GLU A 7 -28.71 25.80 -0.25
C GLU A 7 -27.21 25.75 -0.57
N GLU A 8 -26.40 26.37 0.27
CA GLU A 8 -24.97 26.07 0.39
C GLU A 8 -24.85 24.61 0.82
N THR A 9 -24.96 23.72 -0.15
CA THR A 9 -24.56 22.33 0.03
C THR A 9 -23.06 22.33 0.29
N GLU A 10 -22.65 21.83 1.46
CA GLU A 10 -21.25 21.57 1.77
C GLU A 10 -20.58 20.92 0.56
N PRO A 11 -19.35 21.32 0.20
CA PRO A 11 -18.70 20.79 -0.99
C PRO A 11 -18.58 19.27 -0.85
N LYS A 12 -19.35 18.55 -1.68
CA LYS A 12 -19.22 17.09 -1.84
C LYS A 12 -17.75 16.77 -2.08
N PHE A 13 -17.22 15.78 -1.36
CA PHE A 13 -15.80 15.41 -1.42
C PHE A 13 -15.37 15.15 -2.86
N ALA A 14 -14.17 15.59 -3.23
CA ALA A 14 -13.65 15.50 -4.61
C ALA A 14 -13.64 14.06 -5.14
N ASN A 15 -13.37 13.10 -4.25
CA ASN A 15 -13.33 11.67 -4.53
C ASN A 15 -14.59 10.96 -4.05
N THR A 16 -15.74 11.63 -4.14
CA THR A 16 -17.06 11.00 -3.93
C THR A 16 -17.96 11.23 -5.13
N SER A 17 -18.75 10.21 -5.48
CA SER A 17 -19.79 10.32 -6.50
C SER A 17 -20.87 11.30 -6.03
N GLY A 18 -21.76 11.72 -6.94
CA GLY A 18 -22.92 12.55 -6.59
C GLY A 18 -23.81 11.95 -5.48
N ASN A 19 -23.70 10.64 -5.23
CA ASN A 19 -24.44 9.87 -4.24
C ASN A 19 -23.64 9.57 -2.95
N GLY A 20 -22.41 10.08 -2.83
CA GLY A 20 -21.58 9.89 -1.63
C GLY A 20 -20.82 8.56 -1.58
N GLU A 21 -20.62 7.86 -2.70
CA GLU A 21 -19.79 6.65 -2.79
C GLU A 21 -18.35 7.02 -3.20
N ILE A 22 -17.34 6.25 -2.81
CA ILE A 22 -15.98 6.44 -3.35
C ILE A 22 -15.98 5.94 -4.81
N PRO A 23 -15.66 6.77 -5.81
CA PRO A 23 -15.59 6.34 -7.20
C PRO A 23 -14.52 5.26 -7.36
N SER A 24 -14.93 4.09 -7.85
CA SER A 24 -14.06 2.95 -8.08
C SER A 24 -13.77 2.74 -9.58
N PHE A 25 -12.62 2.13 -9.88
CA PHE A 25 -12.21 1.83 -11.25
C PHE A 25 -13.18 0.85 -11.93
N ASN A 26 -13.83 1.29 -13.01
CA ASN A 26 -14.79 0.49 -13.78
C ASN A 26 -14.26 0.01 -15.15
N GLY A 27 -12.94 -0.19 -15.29
CA GLY A 27 -12.41 -1.12 -16.30
C GLY A 27 -12.07 -0.59 -17.70
N ASP A 28 -12.09 0.72 -17.98
CA ASP A 28 -11.83 1.25 -19.34
C ASP A 28 -10.37 0.99 -19.81
N GLU A 29 -10.20 0.51 -21.05
CA GLU A 29 -8.91 0.07 -21.64
C GLU A 29 -7.93 1.23 -21.87
N GLN A 30 -8.42 2.43 -22.21
CA GLN A 30 -7.57 3.59 -22.47
C GLN A 30 -6.91 4.13 -21.20
N ALA A 31 -7.62 4.06 -20.06
CA ALA A 31 -7.09 4.38 -18.74
C ALA A 31 -6.02 3.37 -18.30
N LYS A 32 -6.21 2.07 -18.60
CA LYS A 32 -5.22 1.02 -18.32
C LYS A 32 -3.89 1.28 -19.02
N ALA A 33 -3.89 1.60 -20.31
CA ALA A 33 -2.66 1.73 -21.10
C ALA A 33 -1.75 2.90 -20.67
N THR A 34 -2.34 4.07 -20.36
CA THR A 34 -1.60 5.27 -19.95
C THR A 34 -0.98 5.11 -18.56
N ASP A 35 -1.75 4.52 -17.63
CA ASP A 35 -1.28 4.18 -16.29
C ASP A 35 -0.14 3.16 -16.32
N PHE A 36 -0.30 2.10 -17.12
CA PHE A 36 0.70 1.06 -17.29
C PHE A 36 2.05 1.64 -17.75
N ALA A 37 2.05 2.57 -18.71
CA ALA A 37 3.27 3.22 -19.18
C ALA A 37 3.96 4.06 -18.08
N ASN A 38 3.21 4.85 -17.31
CA ASN A 38 3.77 5.66 -16.24
C ASN A 38 4.36 4.82 -15.10
N TYR A 39 3.67 3.76 -14.71
CA TYR A 39 4.11 2.82 -13.69
C TYR A 39 5.44 2.14 -14.09
N PHE A 40 5.49 1.50 -15.25
CA PHE A 40 6.68 0.74 -15.66
C PHE A 40 7.88 1.63 -16.05
N CYS A 41 7.64 2.90 -16.40
CA CYS A 41 8.71 3.84 -16.71
C CYS A 41 9.65 4.09 -15.52
N SER A 42 9.15 4.18 -14.29
CA SER A 42 9.99 4.36 -13.10
C SER A 42 10.83 3.10 -12.81
N TYR A 43 10.24 1.91 -12.90
CA TYR A 43 10.90 0.64 -12.61
C TYR A 43 11.99 0.25 -13.63
N ALA A 44 11.94 0.81 -14.84
CA ALA A 44 13.00 0.67 -15.84
C ALA A 44 14.30 1.44 -15.48
N GLN A 45 14.29 2.29 -14.45
CA GLN A 45 15.43 3.11 -14.07
C GLN A 45 16.25 2.47 -12.92
N LEU A 46 17.56 2.30 -13.15
CA LEU A 46 18.49 1.79 -12.12
C LEU A 46 18.50 2.64 -10.84
N TYR A 47 18.25 3.95 -10.96
CA TYR A 47 18.14 4.83 -9.80
C TYR A 47 17.03 4.38 -8.84
N HIS A 48 15.85 4.07 -9.38
CA HIS A 48 14.72 3.62 -8.57
C HIS A 48 14.98 2.23 -7.97
N GLN A 49 15.53 1.30 -8.76
CA GLN A 49 15.98 0.00 -8.27
C GLN A 49 17.01 0.12 -7.12
N LYS A 50 17.94 1.08 -7.20
CA LYS A 50 18.92 1.32 -6.13
C LYS A 50 18.26 1.79 -4.84
N GLN A 51 17.25 2.67 -4.89
CA GLN A 51 16.57 3.13 -3.67
C GLN A 51 15.95 1.94 -2.92
N MET A 52 15.29 1.07 -3.67
CA MET A 52 14.74 -0.20 -3.22
C MET A 52 15.79 -1.14 -2.60
N LEU A 53 16.94 -1.30 -3.26
CA LEU A 53 18.04 -2.15 -2.79
C LEU A 53 18.84 -1.57 -1.62
N ALA A 54 18.72 -0.25 -1.36
CA ALA A 54 19.37 0.42 -0.24
C ALA A 54 18.55 0.37 1.06
N ASP A 55 17.30 -0.10 1.00
CA ASP A 55 16.46 -0.36 2.16
C ASP A 55 16.93 -1.64 2.86
N HIS A 56 17.73 -1.49 3.91
CA HIS A 56 18.36 -2.61 4.59
C HIS A 56 17.36 -3.49 5.34
N ASN A 57 16.27 -2.91 5.86
CA ASN A 57 15.23 -3.66 6.57
C ASN A 57 14.47 -4.57 5.60
N ARG A 58 14.09 -4.04 4.44
CA ARG A 58 13.53 -4.85 3.34
C ARG A 58 14.50 -5.95 2.92
N MET A 59 15.73 -5.58 2.60
CA MET A 59 16.73 -6.52 2.07
C MET A 59 17.04 -7.64 3.06
N ALA A 60 17.21 -7.30 4.34
CA ALA A 60 17.46 -8.28 5.39
C ALA A 60 16.28 -9.25 5.58
N ALA A 61 15.04 -8.77 5.50
CA ALA A 61 13.86 -9.62 5.64
C ALA A 61 13.77 -10.66 4.51
N TYR A 62 13.88 -10.25 3.25
CA TYR A 62 13.86 -11.17 2.10
C TYR A 62 15.06 -12.10 2.08
N HIS A 63 16.26 -11.58 2.35
CA HIS A 63 17.47 -12.40 2.40
C HIS A 63 17.36 -13.49 3.48
N SER A 64 16.88 -13.14 4.67
CA SER A 64 16.66 -14.08 5.78
C SER A 64 15.56 -15.09 5.46
N ALA A 65 14.46 -14.64 4.82
CA ALA A 65 13.39 -15.53 4.39
C ALA A 65 13.87 -16.60 3.41
N ILE A 66 14.73 -16.24 2.46
CA ILE A 66 15.24 -17.14 1.42
C ILE A 66 16.37 -18.01 1.97
N LEU A 67 17.50 -17.40 2.37
CA LEU A 67 18.69 -18.17 2.77
C LEU A 67 18.51 -18.87 4.12
N GLY A 68 17.70 -18.30 5.02
CA GLY A 68 17.35 -18.94 6.30
C GLY A 68 16.52 -20.20 6.13
N ASN A 69 15.83 -20.37 4.99
CA ASN A 69 15.03 -21.55 4.67
C ASN A 69 15.58 -22.28 3.42
N SER A 70 16.89 -22.28 3.21
CA SER A 70 17.52 -22.91 2.02
C SER A 70 17.15 -24.40 1.85
N ASP A 71 16.84 -25.10 2.93
CA ASP A 71 16.31 -26.47 2.91
C ASP A 71 14.98 -26.58 2.14
N VAL A 72 14.14 -25.54 2.19
CA VAL A 72 12.87 -25.45 1.46
C VAL A 72 13.08 -25.08 -0.01
N PHE A 73 14.10 -24.27 -0.33
CA PHE A 73 14.42 -23.85 -1.70
C PHE A 73 15.20 -24.91 -2.48
N LYS A 74 15.94 -25.79 -1.79
CA LYS A 74 16.80 -26.78 -2.41
C LYS A 74 16.04 -27.68 -3.39
N ASP A 75 16.60 -27.83 -4.59
CA ASP A 75 16.09 -28.66 -5.68
C ASP A 75 14.68 -28.27 -6.18
N LYS A 76 14.19 -27.06 -5.84
CA LYS A 76 12.86 -26.54 -6.21
C LYS A 76 12.86 -25.66 -7.46
N VAL A 77 11.68 -25.54 -8.06
CA VAL A 77 11.38 -24.55 -9.11
C VAL A 77 10.80 -23.31 -8.45
N VAL A 78 11.46 -22.16 -8.66
CA VAL A 78 11.07 -20.87 -8.09
C VAL A 78 10.62 -19.93 -9.20
N MET A 79 9.57 -19.14 -8.95
CA MET A 79 9.17 -18.02 -9.80
C MET A 79 9.33 -16.72 -9.02
N ASP A 80 10.07 -15.77 -9.60
CA ASP A 80 10.23 -14.42 -9.08
C ASP A 80 9.42 -13.45 -9.96
N VAL A 81 8.32 -12.93 -9.43
CA VAL A 81 7.38 -12.06 -10.17
C VAL A 81 7.74 -10.60 -9.93
N GLY A 82 8.15 -9.90 -11.00
CA GLY A 82 8.66 -8.53 -10.92
C GLY A 82 10.10 -8.51 -10.42
N THR A 83 10.98 -9.29 -11.06
CA THR A 83 12.35 -9.52 -10.57
C THR A 83 13.19 -8.24 -10.50
N GLY A 84 12.85 -7.21 -11.28
CA GLY A 84 13.60 -5.96 -11.35
C GLY A 84 15.07 -6.21 -11.67
N SER A 85 15.96 -5.87 -10.74
CA SER A 85 17.41 -6.11 -10.87
C SER A 85 17.83 -7.59 -10.80
N GLY A 86 16.96 -8.50 -10.36
CA GLY A 86 17.28 -9.92 -10.24
C GLY A 86 17.70 -10.41 -8.85
N ILE A 87 17.75 -9.53 -7.84
CA ILE A 87 18.36 -9.85 -6.54
C ILE A 87 17.71 -11.06 -5.84
N LEU A 88 16.38 -11.16 -5.85
CA LEU A 88 15.66 -12.25 -5.18
C LEU A 88 15.88 -13.58 -5.91
N SER A 89 15.90 -13.54 -7.25
CA SER A 89 16.24 -14.68 -8.09
C SER A 89 17.67 -15.18 -7.86
N VAL A 90 18.65 -14.29 -7.68
CA VAL A 90 20.02 -14.68 -7.32
C VAL A 90 20.05 -15.37 -5.96
N TRP A 91 19.36 -14.84 -4.96
CA TRP A 91 19.29 -15.47 -3.64
C TRP A 91 18.59 -16.82 -3.67
N ALA A 92 17.52 -16.98 -4.46
CA ALA A 92 16.85 -18.27 -4.63
C ALA A 92 17.80 -19.31 -5.25
N ALA A 93 18.58 -18.93 -6.26
CA ALA A 93 19.62 -19.80 -6.84
C ALA A 93 20.71 -20.15 -5.81
N GLN A 94 21.18 -19.17 -5.02
CA GLN A 94 22.15 -19.38 -3.94
C GLN A 94 21.60 -20.30 -2.82
N ALA A 95 20.29 -20.27 -2.58
CA ALA A 95 19.61 -21.17 -1.65
C ALA A 95 19.49 -22.61 -2.18
N GLY A 96 19.92 -22.88 -3.41
CA GLY A 96 19.94 -24.22 -4.00
C GLY A 96 18.73 -24.54 -4.86
N ALA A 97 17.95 -23.54 -5.31
CA ALA A 97 16.88 -23.77 -6.28
C ALA A 97 17.44 -24.48 -7.53
N ARG A 98 16.70 -25.48 -8.03
CA ARG A 98 17.06 -26.21 -9.26
C ARG A 98 16.88 -25.32 -10.48
N LYS A 99 15.83 -24.49 -10.47
CA LYS A 99 15.48 -23.58 -11.55
C LYS A 99 14.79 -22.36 -10.98
N VAL A 100 15.08 -21.18 -11.53
CA VAL A 100 14.37 -19.94 -11.21
C VAL A 100 13.88 -19.27 -12.49
N TYR A 101 12.58 -18.93 -12.53
CA TYR A 101 12.00 -18.09 -13.57
C TYR A 101 11.86 -16.67 -13.06
N ALA A 102 12.70 -15.77 -13.55
CA ALA A 102 12.74 -14.37 -13.16
C ALA A 102 11.95 -13.54 -14.17
N ILE A 103 10.73 -13.13 -13.80
CA ILE A 103 9.80 -12.43 -14.69
C ILE A 103 9.92 -10.93 -14.49
N GLU A 104 10.22 -10.19 -15.54
CA GLU A 104 10.33 -8.72 -15.50
C GLU A 104 9.68 -8.10 -16.73
N TYR A 105 8.77 -7.15 -16.55
CA TYR A 105 8.09 -6.53 -17.68
C TYR A 105 9.01 -5.57 -18.46
N THR A 106 9.80 -4.77 -17.74
CA THR A 106 10.55 -3.65 -18.29
C THR A 106 11.89 -4.07 -18.91
N ASP A 107 12.58 -3.10 -19.51
CA ASP A 107 13.95 -3.27 -19.98
C ASP A 107 14.97 -3.52 -18.86
N MET A 108 14.57 -3.43 -17.59
CA MET A 108 15.38 -3.87 -16.45
C MET A 108 15.76 -5.36 -16.56
N ALA A 109 14.97 -6.17 -17.28
CA ALA A 109 15.30 -7.55 -17.60
C ALA A 109 16.69 -7.71 -18.27
N LYS A 110 17.15 -6.70 -19.03
CA LYS A 110 18.50 -6.70 -19.63
C LYS A 110 19.59 -6.61 -18.55
N HIS A 111 19.38 -5.78 -17.53
CA HIS A 111 20.28 -5.66 -16.39
C HIS A 111 20.22 -6.90 -15.49
N ALA A 112 19.03 -7.45 -15.24
CA ALA A 112 18.87 -8.69 -14.49
C ALA A 112 19.72 -9.83 -15.09
N ARG A 113 19.68 -10.01 -16.42
CA ARG A 113 20.53 -11.02 -17.11
C ARG A 113 22.02 -10.79 -16.88
N GLN A 114 22.47 -9.54 -16.86
CA GLN A 114 23.87 -9.20 -16.55
C GLN A 114 24.22 -9.55 -15.10
N VAL A 115 23.30 -9.29 -14.16
CA VAL A 115 23.45 -9.66 -12.74
C VAL A 115 23.54 -11.18 -12.59
N MET A 116 22.68 -11.96 -13.24
CA MET A 116 22.74 -13.44 -13.18
C MET A 116 24.11 -13.94 -13.64
N LYS A 117 24.57 -13.46 -14.79
CA LYS A 117 25.87 -13.82 -15.37
C LYS A 117 27.04 -13.43 -14.48
N ALA A 118 27.00 -12.22 -13.89
CA ALA A 118 28.06 -11.76 -13.00
C ALA A 118 28.16 -12.58 -11.71
N ASN A 119 27.08 -13.25 -11.31
CA ASN A 119 27.01 -14.08 -10.11
C ASN A 119 27.11 -15.59 -10.42
N GLY A 120 27.28 -15.99 -11.68
CA GLY A 120 27.45 -17.39 -12.07
C GLY A 120 26.20 -18.25 -11.88
N VAL A 121 25.01 -17.65 -11.97
CA VAL A 121 23.72 -18.35 -11.79
C VAL A 121 22.87 -18.37 -13.06
N GLU A 122 23.41 -17.95 -14.19
CA GLU A 122 22.69 -17.88 -15.47
C GLU A 122 22.18 -19.24 -15.99
N ASP A 123 22.80 -20.35 -15.58
CA ASP A 123 22.36 -21.70 -15.93
C ASP A 123 21.15 -22.15 -15.10
N ILE A 124 20.93 -21.52 -13.94
CA ILE A 124 19.82 -21.80 -13.02
C ILE A 124 18.66 -20.82 -13.25
N VAL A 125 18.97 -19.55 -13.47
CA VAL A 125 18.00 -18.46 -13.56
C VAL A 125 17.70 -18.08 -15.01
N THR A 126 16.48 -18.35 -15.46
CA THR A 126 15.97 -17.88 -16.76
C THR A 126 15.22 -16.56 -16.58
N VAL A 127 15.76 -15.46 -17.14
CA VAL A 127 15.08 -14.16 -17.14
C VAL A 127 14.14 -14.03 -18.35
N ILE A 128 12.84 -13.92 -18.08
CA ILE A 128 11.78 -13.77 -19.09
C ILE A 128 11.27 -12.33 -19.05
N GLN A 129 11.40 -11.63 -20.18
CA GLN A 129 10.92 -10.26 -20.30
C GLN A 129 9.46 -10.26 -20.80
N GLY A 130 8.52 -9.79 -19.99
CA GLY A 130 7.10 -9.73 -20.34
C GLY A 130 6.17 -9.64 -19.13
N ALA A 131 4.87 -9.44 -19.39
CA ALA A 131 3.85 -9.43 -18.34
C ALA A 131 3.58 -10.86 -17.87
N VAL A 132 3.55 -11.09 -16.55
CA VAL A 132 3.41 -12.46 -16.00
C VAL A 132 2.11 -13.15 -16.44
N GLU A 133 1.09 -12.36 -16.77
CA GLU A 133 -0.19 -12.79 -17.31
C GLU A 133 -0.07 -13.35 -18.73
N GLU A 134 0.90 -12.89 -19.52
CA GLU A 134 1.04 -13.18 -20.95
C GLU A 134 2.21 -14.13 -21.28
N ILE A 135 3.20 -14.23 -20.38
CA ILE A 135 4.35 -15.12 -20.59
C ILE A 135 3.93 -16.59 -20.63
N LYS A 136 4.80 -17.41 -21.24
CA LYS A 136 4.75 -18.87 -21.17
C LYS A 136 6.06 -19.37 -20.61
N LEU A 137 5.99 -20.28 -19.66
CA LEU A 137 7.17 -20.94 -19.11
C LEU A 137 7.71 -21.98 -20.11
N PRO A 138 9.03 -22.10 -20.28
CA PRO A 138 9.65 -23.12 -21.14
C PRO A 138 9.68 -24.50 -20.44
N ILE A 139 8.50 -25.00 -20.07
CA ILE A 139 8.30 -26.20 -19.23
C ILE A 139 8.90 -27.45 -19.87
N GLU A 140 8.65 -27.66 -21.16
CA GLU A 140 9.15 -28.83 -21.91
C GLU A 140 10.68 -28.77 -22.05
N GLU A 141 11.22 -27.60 -22.39
CA GLU A 141 12.67 -27.39 -22.57
C GLU A 141 13.44 -27.63 -21.27
N ASP A 142 12.87 -27.20 -20.14
CA ASP A 142 13.44 -27.40 -18.81
C ASP A 142 13.08 -28.75 -18.17
N SER A 143 12.41 -29.65 -18.92
CA SER A 143 12.01 -30.98 -18.46
C SER A 143 11.25 -30.96 -17.12
N LEU A 144 10.34 -30.00 -16.96
CA LEU A 144 9.51 -29.87 -15.78
C LEU A 144 8.17 -30.59 -15.98
N GLU A 145 7.69 -31.23 -14.92
CA GLU A 145 6.40 -31.93 -14.91
C GLU A 145 5.47 -31.31 -13.87
N SER A 146 4.20 -31.16 -14.24
CA SER A 146 3.13 -30.75 -13.33
C SER A 146 2.57 -31.96 -12.62
N ASP A 147 2.37 -31.83 -11.32
CA ASP A 147 1.68 -32.84 -10.50
C ASP A 147 0.14 -32.76 -10.70
N CYS A 148 -0.34 -31.86 -11.57
CA CYS A 148 -1.74 -31.63 -11.89
C CYS A 148 -1.96 -31.74 -13.42
N PRO A 149 -2.41 -32.90 -13.95
CA PRO A 149 -2.57 -33.11 -15.39
C PRO A 149 -3.53 -32.14 -16.08
N GLU A 150 -4.55 -31.67 -15.36
CA GLU A 150 -5.53 -30.69 -15.87
C GLU A 150 -4.94 -29.27 -16.00
N HIS A 151 -3.83 -29.00 -15.30
CA HIS A 151 -3.13 -27.73 -15.29
C HIS A 151 -1.62 -27.95 -15.49
N PRO A 152 -1.18 -28.20 -16.74
CA PRO A 152 0.21 -28.52 -17.04
C PRO A 152 1.19 -27.36 -16.74
N GLU A 153 0.68 -26.14 -16.58
CA GLU A 153 1.49 -24.97 -16.21
C GLU A 153 1.88 -24.93 -14.72
N ARG A 154 1.25 -25.76 -13.86
CA ARG A 154 1.48 -25.78 -12.40
C ARG A 154 2.74 -26.55 -12.01
N VAL A 155 3.89 -25.97 -12.31
CA VAL A 155 5.21 -26.58 -12.07
C VAL A 155 6.03 -25.86 -10.98
N VAL A 156 5.59 -24.69 -10.52
CA VAL A 156 6.34 -23.86 -9.58
C VAL A 156 6.08 -24.33 -8.14
N ASP A 157 7.16 -24.56 -7.39
CA ASP A 157 7.08 -24.93 -5.98
C ASP A 157 7.06 -23.69 -5.06
N ILE A 158 7.73 -22.59 -5.47
CA ILE A 158 7.79 -21.35 -4.68
C ILE A 158 7.57 -20.16 -5.59
N VAL A 159 6.58 -19.31 -5.29
CA VAL A 159 6.46 -17.98 -5.86
C VAL A 159 7.00 -16.98 -4.86
N ILE A 160 8.02 -16.22 -5.26
CA ILE A 160 8.57 -15.11 -4.51
C ILE A 160 8.29 -13.81 -5.26
N SER A 161 7.95 -12.75 -4.52
CA SER A 161 7.78 -11.42 -5.09
C SER A 161 7.90 -10.37 -4.01
N GLU A 162 8.46 -9.24 -4.38
CA GLU A 162 8.30 -7.99 -3.65
C GLU A 162 7.35 -7.13 -4.46
N TRP A 163 6.10 -7.08 -4.03
CA TRP A 163 4.96 -6.51 -4.76
C TRP A 163 4.33 -5.34 -4.02
N MET A 164 4.79 -5.04 -2.80
CA MET A 164 4.09 -4.19 -1.86
C MET A 164 4.31 -2.73 -2.23
N GLY A 165 3.23 -1.98 -2.45
CA GLY A 165 3.30 -0.53 -2.61
C GLY A 165 3.14 0.20 -1.28
N TYR A 166 3.06 1.54 -1.35
CA TYR A 166 2.66 2.33 -0.17
C TYR A 166 1.31 1.85 0.38
N PHE A 167 1.27 1.72 1.72
CA PHE A 167 0.15 1.13 2.44
C PHE A 167 -0.32 -0.21 1.85
N LEU A 168 0.66 -1.04 1.46
CA LEU A 168 0.54 -2.38 0.89
C LEU A 168 0.01 -2.44 -0.55
N LEU A 169 -1.16 -1.85 -0.83
CA LEU A 169 -1.90 -2.11 -2.07
C LEU A 169 -1.65 -1.12 -3.20
N ARG A 170 -1.03 0.05 -2.94
CA ARG A 170 -0.67 0.99 -4.01
C ARG A 170 0.08 0.23 -5.10
N GLU A 171 -0.11 0.66 -6.36
CA GLU A 171 0.45 0.05 -7.57
C GLU A 171 -0.29 -1.20 -8.05
N SER A 172 -1.14 -1.80 -7.23
CA SER A 172 -1.99 -2.94 -7.59
C SER A 172 -1.21 -4.11 -8.23
N MET A 173 0.03 -4.34 -7.81
CA MET A 173 0.83 -5.46 -8.31
C MET A 173 0.34 -6.81 -7.77
N LEU A 174 -0.38 -6.82 -6.64
CA LEU A 174 -0.99 -8.01 -6.06
C LEU A 174 -1.90 -8.76 -7.06
N ASP A 175 -2.57 -8.03 -7.94
CA ASP A 175 -3.36 -8.57 -9.06
C ASP A 175 -2.54 -9.56 -9.93
N SER A 176 -1.35 -9.15 -10.33
CA SER A 176 -0.44 -9.93 -11.17
C SER A 176 0.09 -11.14 -10.42
N LEU A 177 0.41 -10.96 -9.14
CA LEU A 177 0.91 -12.02 -8.28
C LEU A 177 -0.12 -13.13 -8.04
N ILE A 178 -1.39 -12.76 -7.80
CA ILE A 178 -2.49 -13.72 -7.63
C ILE A 178 -2.70 -14.54 -8.91
N ARG A 179 -2.69 -13.89 -10.08
CA ARG A 179 -2.80 -14.59 -11.37
C ARG A 179 -1.62 -15.53 -11.62
N ALA A 180 -0.40 -15.13 -11.26
CA ALA A 180 0.79 -15.97 -11.36
C ALA A 180 0.69 -17.20 -10.44
N ARG A 181 0.26 -17.01 -9.19
CA ARG A 181 0.00 -18.09 -8.23
C ARG A 181 -1.02 -19.09 -8.79
N ASP A 182 -2.19 -18.62 -9.19
CA ASP A 182 -3.30 -19.49 -9.60
C ASP A 182 -2.97 -20.32 -10.86
N LYS A 183 -2.13 -19.75 -11.73
CA LYS A 183 -1.69 -20.35 -13.00
C LYS A 183 -0.51 -21.32 -12.83
N TYR A 184 0.54 -20.92 -12.09
CA TYR A 184 1.83 -21.63 -12.10
C TYR A 184 2.17 -22.36 -10.79
N LEU A 185 1.61 -21.97 -9.65
CA LEU A 185 1.96 -22.56 -8.36
C LEU A 185 1.29 -23.92 -8.15
N LYS A 186 2.05 -24.88 -7.61
CA LYS A 186 1.51 -26.17 -7.17
C LYS A 186 0.56 -26.00 -5.99
N PRO A 187 -0.71 -26.48 -6.04
CA PRO A 187 -1.68 -26.16 -5.00
C PRO A 187 -1.38 -26.79 -3.63
N ALA A 188 -0.96 -28.05 -3.61
CA ALA A 188 -0.78 -28.82 -2.37
C ALA A 188 0.56 -28.51 -1.66
N THR A 189 1.63 -28.35 -2.43
CA THR A 189 3.00 -28.22 -1.90
C THR A 189 3.60 -26.83 -2.07
N GLY A 190 2.97 -25.99 -2.89
CA GLY A 190 3.48 -24.67 -3.22
C GLY A 190 3.51 -23.69 -2.05
N LEU A 191 4.43 -22.74 -2.12
CA LEU A 191 4.64 -21.70 -1.12
C LEU A 191 4.68 -20.30 -1.75
N MET A 192 4.18 -19.32 -1.00
CA MET A 192 4.22 -17.90 -1.34
C MET A 192 5.20 -17.17 -0.41
N PHE A 193 6.04 -16.31 -0.97
CA PHE A 193 6.98 -15.46 -0.25
C PHE A 193 6.78 -13.99 -0.66
N PRO A 194 6.22 -13.12 0.22
CA PRO A 194 5.74 -13.42 1.57
C PRO A 194 4.51 -14.34 1.59
N SER A 195 4.28 -14.96 2.74
CA SER A 195 3.16 -15.89 2.96
C SER A 195 1.89 -15.19 3.43
N HIS A 196 2.04 -14.10 4.20
CA HIS A 196 0.93 -13.31 4.70
C HIS A 196 1.31 -11.84 4.72
N CYS A 197 0.32 -10.97 4.58
CA CYS A 197 0.47 -9.54 4.81
C CYS A 197 -0.65 -9.03 5.73
N THR A 198 -0.35 -8.01 6.53
CA THR A 198 -1.34 -7.37 7.39
C THR A 198 -1.25 -5.86 7.23
N MET A 199 -2.39 -5.20 7.07
CA MET A 199 -2.48 -3.74 7.08
C MET A 199 -2.89 -3.26 8.47
N TYR A 200 -2.24 -2.22 8.97
CA TYR A 200 -2.50 -1.64 10.30
C TYR A 200 -2.83 -0.16 10.22
N VAL A 201 -3.58 0.32 11.20
CA VAL A 201 -3.75 1.73 11.49
C VAL A 201 -3.58 2.05 12.96
N ALA A 202 -3.13 3.27 13.26
CA ALA A 202 -3.12 3.81 14.61
C ALA A 202 -3.28 5.35 14.60
N PRO A 203 -3.87 5.94 15.67
CA PRO A 203 -3.85 7.39 15.85
C PRO A 203 -2.43 7.86 16.12
N VAL A 204 -2.04 8.97 15.50
CA VAL A 204 -0.68 9.53 15.62
C VAL A 204 -0.67 11.00 16.02
N ASN A 205 0.42 11.41 16.67
CA ASN A 205 0.79 12.80 16.83
C ASN A 205 1.91 13.14 15.83
N ASP A 206 1.58 14.00 14.87
CA ASP A 206 2.48 14.58 13.89
C ASP A 206 1.99 16.01 13.57
N GLU A 207 1.78 16.79 14.64
CA GLU A 207 1.05 18.06 14.60
C GLU A 207 1.78 19.17 13.85
N GLU A 208 3.11 19.16 13.87
CA GLU A 208 3.93 20.12 13.14
C GLU A 208 3.69 19.99 11.63
N GLU A 209 3.82 18.79 11.09
CA GLU A 209 3.60 18.51 9.67
C GLU A 209 2.15 18.79 9.26
N ARG A 210 1.18 18.41 10.10
CA ARG A 210 -0.24 18.72 9.88
C ARG A 210 -0.44 20.23 9.71
N ARG A 211 0.18 21.05 10.57
CA ARG A 211 0.09 22.51 10.51
C ARG A 211 0.79 23.09 9.30
N ILE A 212 1.95 22.54 8.91
CA ILE A 212 2.65 22.92 7.68
C ILE A 212 1.73 22.73 6.48
N ASN A 213 1.11 21.56 6.32
CA ASN A 213 0.15 21.30 5.24
C ASN A 213 -1.02 22.31 5.21
N CYS A 214 -1.60 22.63 6.37
CA CYS A 214 -2.65 23.66 6.45
C CYS A 214 -2.14 25.07 6.11
N SER A 215 -0.92 25.39 6.53
CA SER A 215 -0.28 26.69 6.26
C SER A 215 0.04 26.85 4.78
N ASP A 216 0.56 25.81 4.14
CA ASP A 216 0.90 25.82 2.72
C ASP A 216 -0.35 25.96 1.84
N HIS A 217 -1.43 25.23 2.18
CA HIS A 217 -2.74 25.44 1.54
C HIS A 217 -3.19 26.90 1.67
N ALA A 218 -3.19 27.45 2.89
CA ALA A 218 -3.59 28.84 3.11
C ALA A 218 -2.69 29.84 2.35
N ALA A 219 -1.38 29.59 2.27
CA ALA A 219 -0.43 30.41 1.55
C ALA A 219 -0.70 30.40 0.04
N THR A 220 -0.95 29.23 -0.56
CA THR A 220 -1.31 29.13 -1.99
C THR A 220 -2.64 29.83 -2.31
N MET A 221 -3.61 29.80 -1.39
CA MET A 221 -4.86 30.54 -1.58
C MET A 221 -4.69 32.05 -1.48
N SER A 222 -3.80 32.52 -0.61
CA SER A 222 -3.44 33.93 -0.52
C SER A 222 -2.70 34.40 -1.77
N ASP A 223 -1.78 33.58 -2.30
CA ASP A 223 -1.07 33.85 -3.55
C ASP A 223 -2.04 33.92 -4.74
N TRP A 224 -3.01 33.00 -4.82
CA TRP A 224 -4.06 33.02 -5.84
C TRP A 224 -4.84 34.34 -5.81
N ASP A 225 -5.21 34.83 -4.63
CA ASP A 225 -5.95 36.09 -4.48
C ASP A 225 -5.15 37.30 -4.99
N GLU A 226 -3.84 37.34 -4.74
CA GLU A 226 -2.96 38.38 -5.29
C GLU A 226 -2.78 38.23 -6.81
N PHE A 227 -2.60 37.00 -7.30
CA PHE A 227 -2.46 36.69 -8.72
C PHE A 227 -3.69 37.13 -9.52
N GLN A 228 -4.90 36.79 -9.08
CA GLN A 228 -6.10 37.11 -9.82
C GLN A 228 -6.36 38.62 -9.88
N GLU A 229 -6.09 39.35 -8.79
CA GLU A 229 -6.28 40.79 -8.72
C GLU A 229 -5.27 41.50 -9.63
N THR A 230 -4.00 41.08 -9.57
CA THR A 230 -2.95 41.61 -10.45
C THR A 230 -3.28 41.36 -11.92
N THR A 231 -3.74 40.14 -12.26
CA THR A 231 -4.10 39.78 -13.64
C THR A 231 -5.25 40.64 -14.16
N LYS A 232 -6.24 40.92 -13.32
CA LYS A 232 -7.37 41.79 -13.64
C LYS A 232 -6.93 43.24 -13.83
N GLN A 233 -6.08 43.77 -12.94
CA GLN A 233 -5.63 45.16 -12.99
C GLN A 233 -4.66 45.44 -14.15
N VAL A 234 -3.71 44.53 -14.40
CA VAL A 234 -2.62 44.74 -15.38
C VAL A 234 -3.05 44.30 -16.78
N TYR A 235 -3.74 43.16 -16.90
CA TYR A 235 -4.07 42.56 -18.20
C TYR A 235 -5.56 42.63 -18.55
N GLY A 236 -6.42 43.12 -17.63
CA GLY A 236 -7.85 43.25 -17.88
C GLY A 236 -8.60 41.91 -17.91
N VAL A 237 -8.01 40.82 -17.42
CA VAL A 237 -8.60 39.48 -17.46
C VAL A 237 -9.04 39.06 -16.05
N ASN A 238 -10.32 38.74 -15.88
CA ASN A 238 -10.85 38.27 -14.60
C ASN A 238 -10.67 36.75 -14.46
N MET A 239 -9.82 36.32 -13.52
CA MET A 239 -9.56 34.90 -13.22
C MET A 239 -10.37 34.38 -12.02
N GLU A 240 -11.18 35.21 -11.35
CA GLU A 240 -11.94 34.85 -10.13
C GLU A 240 -12.80 33.60 -10.29
N VAL A 241 -13.34 33.38 -11.50
CA VAL A 241 -14.16 32.21 -11.83
C VAL A 241 -13.45 30.88 -11.58
N LEU A 242 -12.11 30.86 -11.60
CA LEU A 242 -11.30 29.65 -11.40
C LEU A 242 -10.93 29.41 -9.92
N LYS A 243 -11.19 30.36 -9.01
CA LYS A 243 -10.78 30.27 -7.59
C LYS A 243 -11.28 28.99 -6.91
N LYS A 244 -12.53 28.60 -7.20
CA LYS A 244 -13.14 27.41 -6.63
C LYS A 244 -12.44 26.12 -7.06
N ASP A 245 -12.09 26.02 -8.34
CA ASP A 245 -11.43 24.84 -8.88
C ASP A 245 -9.96 24.79 -8.42
N PHE A 246 -9.30 25.94 -8.31
CA PHE A 246 -7.97 26.05 -7.72
C PHE A 246 -7.94 25.63 -6.24
N ASP A 247 -8.86 26.15 -5.40
CA ASP A 247 -8.96 25.74 -3.98
C ASP A 247 -9.16 24.23 -3.85
N LYS A 248 -10.03 23.66 -4.70
CA LYS A 248 -10.23 22.21 -4.74
C LYS A 248 -8.92 21.47 -4.99
N GLU A 249 -8.18 21.84 -6.04
CA GLU A 249 -6.88 21.23 -6.38
C GLU A 249 -5.88 21.33 -5.22
N GLN A 250 -5.77 22.50 -4.59
CA GLN A 250 -4.85 22.69 -3.47
C GLN A 250 -5.26 21.92 -2.22
N ARG A 251 -6.57 21.81 -1.91
CA ARG A 251 -7.07 20.97 -0.81
C ARG A 251 -6.76 19.50 -1.07
N ASP A 252 -6.96 19.02 -2.29
CA ASP A 252 -6.67 17.64 -2.67
C ASP A 252 -5.17 17.33 -2.50
N TYR A 253 -4.30 18.25 -2.89
CA TYR A 253 -2.85 18.09 -2.77
C TYR A 253 -2.35 18.19 -1.31
N PHE A 254 -2.79 19.21 -0.56
CA PHE A 254 -2.23 19.52 0.76
C PHE A 254 -2.91 18.80 1.92
N LEU A 255 -4.23 18.64 1.86
CA LEU A 255 -5.04 18.19 2.99
C LEU A 255 -5.56 16.76 2.77
N TRP A 256 -6.01 16.46 1.55
CA TRP A 256 -6.71 15.21 1.22
C TRP A 256 -5.84 14.21 0.46
N SER A 257 -4.52 14.34 0.55
CA SER A 257 -3.58 13.32 0.13
C SER A 257 -2.88 12.76 1.35
N SER A 258 -2.71 11.45 1.43
CA SER A 258 -1.86 10.85 2.44
C SER A 258 -0.44 11.37 2.27
N ARG A 259 0.26 11.52 3.39
CA ARG A 259 1.67 11.92 3.38
C ARG A 259 2.54 10.73 3.74
N TRP A 260 3.56 10.49 2.92
CA TRP A 260 4.67 9.63 3.30
C TRP A 260 5.39 10.25 4.49
N ARG A 261 5.59 9.47 5.55
CA ARG A 261 6.32 9.89 6.74
C ARG A 261 7.22 8.76 7.24
N GLU A 262 8.35 9.14 7.81
CA GLU A 262 9.12 8.29 8.70
C GLU A 262 8.74 8.71 10.13
N LEU A 263 7.68 8.12 10.65
CA LEU A 263 7.21 8.41 11.99
C LEU A 263 8.12 7.72 13.02
N PRO A 264 8.50 8.42 14.09
CA PRO A 264 9.14 7.77 15.23
C PRO A 264 8.08 7.00 16.05
N GLN A 265 8.52 5.98 16.79
CA GLN A 265 7.60 5.09 17.53
C GLN A 265 6.73 5.85 18.56
N GLU A 266 7.26 6.90 19.18
CA GLU A 266 6.56 7.74 20.15
C GLU A 266 5.37 8.51 19.56
N SER A 267 5.36 8.75 18.24
CA SER A 267 4.23 9.38 17.56
C SER A 267 2.98 8.50 17.57
N VAL A 268 3.12 7.19 17.75
CA VAL A 268 1.98 6.26 17.84
C VAL A 268 1.29 6.39 19.19
N LEU A 269 0.02 6.79 19.19
CA LEU A 269 -0.70 7.18 20.41
C LEU A 269 -1.47 6.01 21.07
N ALA A 270 -1.77 4.96 20.33
CA ALA A 270 -2.46 3.76 20.82
C ALA A 270 -1.91 2.49 20.16
N ASN A 271 -2.24 1.33 20.71
CA ASN A 271 -1.88 0.06 20.09
C ASN A 271 -2.47 -0.02 18.66
N PRO A 272 -1.68 -0.40 17.65
CA PRO A 272 -2.17 -0.50 16.28
C PRO A 272 -3.29 -1.51 16.13
N LYS A 273 -4.25 -1.20 15.25
CA LYS A 273 -5.36 -2.08 14.89
C LYS A 273 -5.12 -2.61 13.48
N ALA A 274 -5.14 -3.93 13.32
CA ALA A 274 -5.17 -4.55 12.00
C ALA A 274 -6.52 -4.24 11.32
N ILE A 275 -6.45 -3.79 10.07
CA ILE A 275 -7.62 -3.45 9.24
C ILE A 275 -7.86 -4.44 8.11
N LYS A 276 -6.84 -5.22 7.73
CA LYS A 276 -6.98 -6.29 6.74
C LYS A 276 -5.86 -7.32 6.86
N TYR A 277 -6.20 -8.59 6.67
CA TYR A 277 -5.25 -9.70 6.57
C TYR A 277 -5.30 -10.29 5.17
N TYR A 278 -4.13 -10.63 4.66
CA TYR A 278 -3.94 -11.34 3.40
C TYR A 278 -3.21 -12.65 3.69
N ASP A 279 -3.88 -13.78 3.44
CA ASP A 279 -3.20 -15.06 3.25
C ASP A 279 -2.88 -15.18 1.75
N MET A 280 -1.60 -15.23 1.41
CA MET A 280 -1.16 -15.18 0.01
C MET A 280 -1.48 -16.44 -0.76
N MET A 281 -1.82 -17.56 -0.09
CA MET A 281 -2.29 -18.78 -0.76
C MET A 281 -3.75 -18.66 -1.21
N THR A 282 -4.57 -17.87 -0.51
CA THR A 282 -6.04 -17.90 -0.67
C THR A 282 -6.64 -16.56 -1.09
N CYS A 283 -5.94 -15.45 -0.90
CA CYS A 283 -6.44 -14.14 -1.29
C CYS A 283 -6.75 -14.08 -2.79
N THR A 284 -7.81 -13.35 -3.13
CA THR A 284 -8.35 -13.23 -4.48
C THR A 284 -8.11 -11.85 -5.05
N VAL A 285 -8.30 -11.70 -6.36
CA VAL A 285 -8.24 -10.37 -7.01
C VAL A 285 -9.27 -9.42 -6.39
N GLU A 286 -10.41 -9.91 -5.89
CA GLU A 286 -11.38 -9.08 -5.18
C GLU A 286 -10.79 -8.49 -3.89
N ASP A 287 -10.07 -9.30 -3.11
CA ASP A 287 -9.41 -8.86 -1.87
C ASP A 287 -8.36 -7.77 -2.12
N SER A 288 -7.73 -7.80 -3.30
CA SER A 288 -6.73 -6.81 -3.73
C SER A 288 -7.31 -5.45 -4.11
N LYS A 289 -8.64 -5.31 -4.21
CA LYS A 289 -9.29 -4.03 -4.58
C LYS A 289 -9.32 -3.00 -3.46
N GLY A 290 -8.98 -3.39 -2.23
CA GLY A 290 -8.90 -2.49 -1.07
C GLY A 290 -9.50 -3.09 0.19
N VAL A 291 -10.04 -2.25 1.08
CA VAL A 291 -10.69 -2.62 2.35
C VAL A 291 -12.14 -2.19 2.26
N GLN A 292 -13.08 -3.13 2.25
CA GLN A 292 -14.50 -2.80 2.16
C GLN A 292 -15.06 -2.39 3.52
N ALA A 293 -15.97 -1.41 3.55
CA ALA A 293 -16.63 -0.97 4.78
C ALA A 293 -17.47 -2.08 5.47
N SER A 294 -17.82 -3.14 4.75
CA SER A 294 -18.52 -4.31 5.27
C SER A 294 -17.60 -5.32 5.96
N GLU A 295 -16.28 -5.22 5.79
CA GLU A 295 -15.31 -6.11 6.44
C GLU A 295 -15.26 -5.82 7.95
N GLU A 296 -15.25 -6.86 8.78
CA GLU A 296 -15.24 -6.74 10.24
C GLU A 296 -14.07 -5.87 10.75
N LEU A 297 -12.91 -6.02 10.12
CA LEU A 297 -11.66 -5.34 10.49
C LEU A 297 -11.60 -3.89 10.01
N SER A 298 -12.51 -3.45 9.14
CA SER A 298 -12.54 -2.08 8.64
C SER A 298 -12.83 -1.06 9.76
N SER A 299 -13.38 -1.50 10.88
CA SER A 299 -13.69 -0.66 12.04
C SER A 299 -12.56 -0.61 13.08
N PHE A 300 -12.39 0.56 13.71
CA PHE A 300 -11.42 0.77 14.77
C PHE A 300 -12.00 1.53 15.96
N GLU A 301 -11.43 1.27 17.14
CA GLU A 301 -11.71 2.00 18.37
C GLU A 301 -10.41 2.13 19.18
N PHE A 302 -10.02 3.37 19.47
CA PHE A 302 -8.77 3.69 20.18
C PHE A 302 -9.05 4.52 21.41
N GLY A 303 -8.59 4.07 22.58
CA GLY A 303 -8.56 4.86 23.81
C GLY A 303 -7.18 5.49 24.02
N VAL A 304 -7.09 6.82 23.94
CA VAL A 304 -5.84 7.58 24.11
C VAL A 304 -5.90 8.39 25.40
N SER A 305 -5.11 7.98 26.40
CA SER A 305 -5.03 8.64 27.70
C SER A 305 -4.11 9.87 27.65
N GLY A 306 -4.66 11.04 27.98
CA GLY A 306 -3.90 12.29 28.08
C GLY A 306 -2.95 12.36 29.29
N ASP A 307 -2.96 11.35 30.16
CA ASP A 307 -1.95 11.21 31.23
C ASP A 307 -0.67 10.54 30.74
N ARG A 308 -0.74 9.75 29.66
CA ARG A 308 0.38 8.94 29.13
C ARG A 308 0.97 9.46 27.84
N LYS A 309 0.18 10.22 27.07
CA LYS A 309 0.56 10.74 25.76
C LYS A 309 0.46 12.26 25.74
N GLN A 310 1.34 12.89 24.97
CA GLN A 310 1.39 14.34 24.81
C GLN A 310 1.02 14.75 23.40
N GLY A 311 0.51 15.98 23.27
CA GLY A 311 0.04 16.59 22.03
C GLY A 311 -1.30 16.02 21.53
N PRO A 312 -1.81 16.52 20.41
CA PRO A 312 -3.10 16.09 19.87
C PRO A 312 -2.99 14.80 19.04
N ILE A 313 -4.13 14.18 18.76
CA ILE A 313 -4.25 13.23 17.64
C ILE A 313 -4.32 14.07 16.37
N SER A 314 -3.26 14.05 15.57
CA SER A 314 -3.13 14.83 14.33
C SER A 314 -3.74 14.11 13.12
N GLY A 315 -3.89 12.80 13.21
CA GLY A 315 -4.43 11.96 12.14
C GLY A 315 -4.33 10.48 12.47
N ILE A 316 -4.53 9.65 11.44
CA ILE A 316 -4.32 8.21 11.47
C ILE A 316 -3.15 7.88 10.56
N ALA A 317 -2.20 7.07 11.03
CA ALA A 317 -1.16 6.51 10.18
C ALA A 317 -1.52 5.07 9.79
N GLY A 318 -1.23 4.71 8.54
CA GLY A 318 -1.37 3.38 7.98
C GLY A 318 -0.03 2.80 7.54
N TRP A 319 0.18 1.52 7.81
CA TRP A 319 1.37 0.77 7.40
C TRP A 319 1.05 -0.72 7.25
N PHE A 320 2.05 -1.54 6.91
CA PHE A 320 1.84 -2.97 6.74
C PHE A 320 2.98 -3.79 7.32
N THR A 321 2.71 -5.09 7.43
CA THR A 321 3.71 -6.10 7.72
C THR A 321 3.60 -7.25 6.72
N SER A 322 4.71 -7.94 6.49
CA SER A 322 4.78 -9.14 5.67
C SER A 322 5.47 -10.26 6.45
N ASP A 323 4.78 -11.40 6.57
CA ASP A 323 5.30 -12.60 7.22
C ASP A 323 5.83 -13.59 6.18
N PHE A 324 6.99 -14.15 6.46
CA PHE A 324 7.54 -15.32 5.76
C PHE A 324 7.48 -16.50 6.71
N LYS A 325 6.32 -17.17 6.76
CA LYS A 325 6.04 -18.29 7.66
C LYS A 325 5.32 -19.42 6.91
N SER A 326 5.21 -20.57 7.56
CA SER A 326 4.49 -21.71 6.98
C SER A 326 3.04 -21.34 6.68
N ARG A 327 2.50 -21.83 5.55
CA ARG A 327 1.10 -21.61 5.16
C ARG A 327 0.12 -22.16 6.19
N THR A 328 -1.02 -21.49 6.33
CA THR A 328 -2.05 -21.77 7.36
C THR A 328 -3.39 -22.19 6.77
N ASP A 329 -3.53 -22.18 5.45
CA ASP A 329 -4.76 -22.59 4.77
C ASP A 329 -4.97 -24.11 4.82
N GLU A 330 -6.22 -24.53 4.62
CA GLU A 330 -6.64 -25.93 4.71
C GLU A 330 -5.94 -26.85 3.69
N GLY A 331 -5.54 -26.31 2.53
CA GLY A 331 -4.88 -27.05 1.47
C GLY A 331 -3.37 -27.26 1.70
N GLY A 332 -2.81 -26.70 2.77
CA GLY A 332 -1.37 -26.64 3.02
C GLY A 332 -0.77 -27.77 3.86
N GLY A 333 -1.49 -28.88 4.04
CA GLY A 333 -1.05 -30.02 4.85
C GLY A 333 0.27 -30.63 4.38
N ASP A 334 0.43 -30.76 3.07
CA ASP A 334 1.60 -31.41 2.44
C ASP A 334 2.73 -30.43 2.09
N ALA A 335 2.53 -29.13 2.32
CA ALA A 335 3.54 -28.14 2.00
C ALA A 335 4.70 -28.14 3.00
N PRO A 336 5.93 -27.86 2.55
CA PRO A 336 7.08 -27.74 3.44
C PRO A 336 6.83 -26.70 4.54
N LYS A 337 7.37 -26.98 5.74
CA LYS A 337 7.32 -26.04 6.86
C LYS A 337 8.61 -25.22 6.90
N LEU A 338 8.46 -23.92 7.03
CA LEU A 338 9.58 -22.99 7.21
C LEU A 338 10.12 -23.12 8.63
N SER A 339 11.41 -23.40 8.75
CA SER A 339 12.11 -23.56 10.03
C SER A 339 12.63 -22.23 10.59
N ALA A 340 12.86 -21.25 9.71
CA ALA A 340 13.33 -19.91 10.06
C ALA A 340 12.33 -18.85 9.56
N PRO A 341 11.24 -18.58 10.30
CA PRO A 341 10.31 -17.54 9.89
C PRO A 341 11.01 -16.17 9.89
N ALA A 342 10.71 -15.37 8.88
CA ALA A 342 11.18 -13.99 8.77
C ALA A 342 9.99 -13.04 8.74
N PHE A 343 10.25 -11.76 8.99
CA PHE A 343 9.22 -10.74 9.10
C PHE A 343 9.75 -9.40 8.59
N LEU A 344 8.89 -8.67 7.91
CA LEU A 344 9.11 -7.29 7.49
C LEU A 344 7.99 -6.43 8.07
N SER A 345 8.34 -5.37 8.80
CA SER A 345 7.39 -4.33 9.20
C SER A 345 7.79 -3.00 8.59
N THR A 346 6.79 -2.25 8.11
CA THR A 346 6.93 -0.83 7.78
C THR A 346 6.35 0.05 8.88
N GLY A 347 6.06 -0.52 10.05
CA GLY A 347 5.58 0.22 11.22
C GLY A 347 6.68 1.08 11.85
N PRO A 348 6.31 2.16 12.57
CA PRO A 348 7.27 3.06 13.23
C PRO A 348 8.27 2.36 14.17
N GLU A 349 7.93 1.20 14.71
CA GLU A 349 8.81 0.40 15.57
C GLU A 349 10.02 -0.19 14.87
N ASN A 350 9.99 -0.30 13.53
CA ASN A 350 11.08 -0.89 12.74
C ASN A 350 12.04 0.16 12.14
N GLY A 351 11.76 1.45 12.37
CA GLY A 351 12.51 2.56 11.80
C GLY A 351 12.31 2.69 10.28
N TYR A 352 13.33 3.22 9.60
CA TYR A 352 13.25 3.51 8.17
C TYR A 352 12.98 2.26 7.32
N THR A 353 11.97 2.36 6.48
CA THR A 353 11.83 1.61 5.23
C THR A 353 11.44 2.62 4.15
N HIS A 354 11.72 2.34 2.89
CA HIS A 354 11.38 3.28 1.82
C HIS A 354 9.85 3.50 1.70
N TRP A 355 9.03 2.56 2.16
CA TRP A 355 7.58 2.73 2.24
C TRP A 355 7.12 3.77 3.27
N GLY A 356 7.90 3.95 4.35
CA GLY A 356 7.51 4.72 5.51
C GLY A 356 6.13 4.31 6.03
N GLN A 357 5.36 5.30 6.49
CA GLN A 357 3.95 5.19 6.81
C GLN A 357 3.17 6.21 5.99
N GLN A 358 1.89 5.90 5.72
CA GLN A 358 0.96 6.83 5.10
C GLN A 358 0.14 7.51 6.18
N VAL A 359 0.28 8.83 6.33
CA VAL A 359 -0.43 9.61 7.34
C VAL A 359 -1.60 10.34 6.71
N PHE A 360 -2.80 10.09 7.25
CA PHE A 360 -4.05 10.73 6.89
C PHE A 360 -4.37 11.80 7.94
N TYR A 361 -4.00 13.03 7.63
CA TYR A 361 -4.13 14.16 8.54
C TYR A 361 -5.57 14.63 8.70
N PHE A 362 -6.00 14.80 9.95
CA PHE A 362 -7.26 15.47 10.22
C PHE A 362 -7.15 16.97 9.93
N GLN A 363 -8.26 17.58 9.51
CA GLN A 363 -8.31 19.03 9.31
C GLN A 363 -7.98 19.80 10.59
N SER A 364 -8.33 19.24 11.75
CA SER A 364 -8.02 19.78 13.07
C SER A 364 -7.54 18.67 13.99
N GLY A 365 -6.45 18.92 14.71
CA GLY A 365 -5.94 17.99 15.71
C GLY A 365 -6.92 17.82 16.88
N ILE A 366 -7.10 16.59 17.36
CA ILE A 366 -7.99 16.28 18.48
C ILE A 366 -7.18 16.38 19.78
N PRO A 367 -7.47 17.34 20.68
CA PRO A 367 -6.62 17.60 21.84
C PRO A 367 -6.74 16.49 22.90
N LEU A 368 -5.58 16.05 23.39
CA LEU A 368 -5.50 15.18 24.56
C LEU A 368 -5.41 16.02 25.84
N MET A 369 -6.22 15.68 26.84
CA MET A 369 -6.30 16.40 28.11
C MET A 369 -5.86 15.50 29.27
N LYS A 370 -5.02 16.05 30.17
CA LYS A 370 -4.63 15.38 31.41
C LYS A 370 -5.86 15.01 32.24
N GLY A 371 -5.86 13.83 32.86
CA GLY A 371 -6.99 13.28 33.62
C GLY A 371 -8.17 12.82 32.76
N GLN A 372 -8.03 12.78 31.43
CA GLN A 372 -9.07 12.35 30.50
C GLN A 372 -8.54 11.28 29.52
N THR A 373 -9.47 10.50 28.98
CA THR A 373 -9.22 9.56 27.88
C THR A 373 -10.08 9.97 26.69
N THR A 374 -9.42 10.14 25.55
CA THR A 374 -10.07 10.39 24.25
C THR A 374 -10.30 9.07 23.55
N HIS A 375 -11.54 8.73 23.27
CA HIS A 375 -11.93 7.56 22.50
C HIS A 375 -12.22 7.96 21.06
N LEU A 376 -11.40 7.48 20.14
CA LEU A 376 -11.55 7.66 18.69
C LEU A 376 -12.17 6.40 18.11
N LYS A 377 -13.41 6.48 17.64
CA LYS A 377 -14.16 5.34 17.07
C LYS A 377 -14.54 5.64 15.64
N GLY A 378 -14.33 4.68 14.74
CA GLY A 378 -14.52 4.91 13.33
C GLY A 378 -14.34 3.68 12.46
N GLY A 379 -14.20 3.93 11.16
CA GLY A 379 -13.87 2.92 10.17
C GLY A 379 -13.07 3.50 9.01
N LEU A 380 -12.38 2.62 8.32
CA LEU A 380 -11.57 2.88 7.14
C LEU A 380 -12.07 2.03 5.98
N GLU A 381 -12.41 2.69 4.88
CA GLU A 381 -12.73 2.05 3.60
C GLU A 381 -11.66 2.46 2.60
N MET A 382 -11.07 1.50 1.90
CA MET A 382 -10.04 1.76 0.88
C MET A 382 -10.47 1.14 -0.43
N THR A 383 -10.40 1.87 -1.53
CA THR A 383 -10.80 1.39 -2.86
C THR A 383 -9.92 2.01 -3.94
N ARG A 384 -9.75 1.32 -5.08
CA ARG A 384 -9.03 1.88 -6.24
C ARG A 384 -9.70 3.16 -6.74
N THR A 385 -8.93 4.14 -7.21
CA THR A 385 -9.52 5.35 -7.80
C THR A 385 -10.24 5.02 -9.11
N LYS A 386 -11.23 5.83 -9.49
CA LYS A 386 -12.00 5.61 -10.71
C LYS A 386 -11.17 5.70 -11.98
N GLU A 387 -10.18 6.58 -11.98
CA GLU A 387 -9.35 6.90 -13.14
C GLU A 387 -8.16 5.95 -13.26
N ASN A 388 -7.69 5.38 -12.14
CA ASN A 388 -6.47 4.59 -12.11
C ASN A 388 -6.57 3.41 -11.12
N ALA A 389 -6.52 2.18 -11.66
CA ALA A 389 -6.56 0.96 -10.86
C ALA A 389 -5.36 0.76 -9.92
N ARG A 390 -4.26 1.51 -10.10
CA ARG A 390 -3.03 1.46 -9.29
C ARG A 390 -2.99 2.48 -8.16
N LEU A 391 -3.88 3.47 -8.19
CA LEU A 391 -4.04 4.46 -7.12
C LEU A 391 -5.23 4.09 -6.25
N TYR A 392 -5.21 4.53 -4.99
CA TYR A 392 -6.26 4.22 -4.03
C TYR A 392 -6.81 5.48 -3.37
N ASN A 393 -8.11 5.47 -3.12
CA ASN A 393 -8.79 6.36 -2.21
C ASN A 393 -8.99 5.65 -0.87
N CYS A 394 -8.86 6.39 0.21
CA CYS A 394 -9.06 5.95 1.57
C CYS A 394 -10.05 6.88 2.25
N ARG A 395 -11.25 6.39 2.53
CA ARG A 395 -12.26 7.08 3.33
C ARG A 395 -12.05 6.72 4.79
N ILE A 396 -12.00 7.74 5.64
CA ILE A 396 -11.97 7.59 7.09
C ILE A 396 -13.21 8.29 7.66
N LYS A 397 -14.01 7.52 8.40
CA LYS A 397 -15.13 8.02 9.20
C LYS A 397 -14.80 7.87 10.65
N HIS A 398 -14.97 8.91 11.46
CA HIS A 398 -14.71 8.82 12.89
C HIS A 398 -15.55 9.77 13.74
N THR A 399 -15.70 9.40 15.01
CA THR A 399 -16.20 10.24 16.10
C THR A 399 -15.18 10.21 17.23
N ALA A 400 -15.13 11.30 18.00
CA ALA A 400 -14.28 11.40 19.17
C ALA A 400 -15.11 11.71 20.41
N THR A 401 -14.96 10.93 21.47
CA THR A 401 -15.55 11.22 22.78
C THR A 401 -14.45 11.36 23.83
N ARG A 402 -14.66 12.22 24.83
CA ARG A 402 -13.73 12.36 25.97
C ARG A 402 -14.43 11.94 27.24
N THR A 403 -13.73 11.15 28.04
CA THR A 403 -14.21 10.67 29.34
C THR A 403 -13.25 11.08 30.45
N ALA A 404 -13.79 11.42 31.62
CA ALA A 404 -12.97 11.64 32.81
C ALA A 404 -12.40 10.30 33.30
N ASN A 405 -11.10 10.23 33.59
CA ASN A 405 -10.45 8.97 33.97
C ASN A 405 -10.97 8.43 35.32
N GLU A 406 -11.32 9.33 36.25
CA GLU A 406 -11.77 8.94 37.60
C GLU A 406 -13.22 8.48 37.64
N SER A 407 -14.11 9.10 36.86
CA SER A 407 -15.56 8.86 36.93
C SER A 407 -16.14 8.13 35.72
N GLY A 408 -15.41 8.06 34.61
CA GLY A 408 -15.89 7.52 33.33
C GLY A 408 -16.94 8.40 32.64
N ASN A 409 -17.33 9.53 33.24
CA ASN A 409 -18.36 10.42 32.69
C ASN A 409 -17.91 11.00 31.34
N VAL A 410 -18.81 11.01 30.36
CA VAL A 410 -18.59 11.67 29.08
C VAL A 410 -18.56 13.18 29.29
N LEU A 411 -17.44 13.80 28.93
CA LEU A 411 -17.19 15.24 29.04
C LEU A 411 -17.44 15.98 27.73
N MET A 412 -17.26 15.29 26.60
CA MET A 412 -17.46 15.84 25.27
C MET A 412 -17.72 14.70 24.28
N SER A 413 -18.54 14.99 23.28
CA SER A 413 -18.66 14.20 22.05
C SER A 413 -18.51 15.13 20.86
N SER A 414 -17.73 14.73 19.85
CA SER A 414 -17.76 15.36 18.54
C SER A 414 -18.97 14.88 17.74
N GLY A 415 -19.31 15.60 16.67
CA GLY A 415 -20.08 15.03 15.56
C GLY A 415 -19.24 13.97 14.81
N GLU A 416 -19.89 13.29 13.87
CA GLU A 416 -19.19 12.43 12.91
C GLU A 416 -18.38 13.30 11.95
N SER A 417 -17.13 12.89 11.72
CA SER A 417 -16.26 13.44 10.69
C SER A 417 -16.02 12.36 9.64
N GLU A 418 -16.17 12.74 8.38
CA GLU A 418 -15.87 11.91 7.22
C GLU A 418 -14.89 12.66 6.34
N GLN A 419 -13.85 11.97 5.87
CA GLN A 419 -12.93 12.51 4.88
C GLN A 419 -12.46 11.39 3.95
N VAL A 420 -12.32 11.71 2.65
CA VAL A 420 -11.70 10.83 1.66
C VAL A 420 -10.33 11.40 1.31
N TYR A 421 -9.31 10.54 1.40
CA TYR A 421 -7.92 10.85 1.07
C TYR A 421 -7.51 10.08 -0.18
N MET A 422 -6.69 10.67 -1.03
CA MET A 422 -5.95 9.95 -2.06
C MET A 422 -4.66 9.39 -1.45
N ILE A 423 -4.29 8.17 -1.83
CA ILE A 423 -2.96 7.61 -1.63
C ILE A 423 -2.23 7.78 -2.97
N PRO A 424 -1.45 8.86 -3.14
CA PRO A 424 -0.77 9.17 -4.39
C PRO A 424 0.33 8.16 -4.71
#